data_AF-A0A972BY18-F1
#
_entry.id   AF-A0A972BY18-F1
#
_cell.length_a   1.000
_cell.length_b   1.000
_cell.length_c   1.000
_cell.angle_alpha   90.00
_cell.angle_beta   90.00
_cell.angle_gamma   90.00
#
_symmetry.space_group_name_H-M   'P 1'
#
loop_
_entity.id
_entity.type
_entity.pdbx_description
1 polymer ?
#
loop_
_entity_poly.entity_id
_entity_poly.type
_entity_poly.pdbx_seq_one_letter_code
_entity_poly.pdbx_strand_id
1 'polypeptide(L)'
;MSISDRNKVKVRICKQDYVFVSPAEPEYIIQLAHLVEERIREITDRDPRLGLTRAAVMAGMIMADQIMSLEKKVEQLTSQLKETQATKAKMQTELARAKAIAAKRAKRRRR
;
A
#
# COMPACT_ATOMS: atom_id res chain seq x y z
N MET A 1 -3.23 12.04 -25.15
CA MET A 1 -2.96 12.87 -23.94
C MET A 1 -2.08 14.03 -24.36
N SER A 2 -2.60 15.26 -24.25
CA SER A 2 -1.91 16.49 -24.66
C SER A 2 -0.76 16.84 -23.71
N ILE A 3 0.29 17.45 -24.25
CA ILE A 3 1.54 17.81 -23.57
C ILE A 3 1.34 18.97 -22.54
N SER A 4 0.15 19.57 -22.47
CA SER A 4 -0.15 20.79 -21.71
C SER A 4 -0.33 20.63 -20.19
N ASP A 5 -0.59 19.44 -19.66
CA ASP A 5 -0.85 19.24 -18.22
C ASP A 5 0.36 18.67 -17.47
N ARG A 6 1.58 19.07 -17.84
CA ARG A 6 2.80 18.64 -17.16
C ARG A 6 3.40 19.78 -16.36
N ASN A 7 3.29 19.68 -15.04
CA ASN A 7 3.91 20.58 -14.10
C ASN A 7 5.44 20.39 -14.13
N LYS A 8 6.17 21.50 -14.22
CA LYS A 8 7.63 21.53 -14.04
C LYS A 8 7.92 21.97 -12.61
N VAL A 9 8.53 21.10 -11.84
CA VAL A 9 8.81 21.32 -10.42
C VAL A 9 10.31 21.21 -10.20
N LYS A 10 10.91 22.26 -9.65
CA LYS A 10 12.32 22.23 -9.23
C LYS A 10 12.38 21.83 -7.76
N VAL A 11 13.13 20.78 -7.46
CA VAL A 11 13.34 20.27 -6.10
C VAL A 11 14.83 20.16 -5.83
N ARG A 12 15.22 20.19 -4.55
CA ARG A 12 16.60 19.99 -4.12
C ARG A 12 16.67 18.72 -3.29
N ILE A 13 17.52 17.78 -3.69
CA ILE A 13 17.74 16.52 -2.98
C ILE A 13 19.25 16.40 -2.76
N CYS A 14 19.68 16.23 -1.52
CA CYS A 14 21.10 16.03 -1.18
C CYS A 14 22.05 17.13 -1.73
N LYS A 15 21.64 18.40 -1.62
CA LYS A 15 22.35 19.58 -2.16
C LYS A 15 22.48 19.62 -3.70
N GLN A 16 21.78 18.75 -4.42
CA GLN A 16 21.68 18.78 -5.88
C GLN A 16 20.28 19.23 -6.29
N ASP A 17 20.22 20.13 -7.27
CA ASP A 17 18.96 20.62 -7.83
C ASP A 17 18.50 19.69 -8.96
N TYR A 18 17.25 19.25 -8.91
CA TYR A 18 16.61 18.42 -9.92
C TYR A 18 15.35 19.10 -10.45
N VAL A 19 15.03 18.88 -11.73
CA VAL A 19 13.80 19.37 -12.36
C VAL A 19 12.96 18.18 -12.79
N PHE A 20 11.78 18.03 -12.19
CA PHE A 20 10.82 17.00 -12.52
C PHE A 20 9.73 17.56 -13.44
N VAL A 21 9.37 16.78 -14.45
CA VAL A 21 8.25 17.07 -15.35
C VAL A 21 7.21 15.97 -15.16
N SER A 22 6.12 16.29 -14.48
CA SER A 22 5.12 15.30 -14.07
C SER A 22 3.71 15.87 -14.20
N PRO A 23 2.69 15.05 -14.52
CA PRO A 23 1.29 15.46 -14.43
C PRO A 23 0.79 15.57 -12.97
N ALA A 24 1.57 15.10 -11.99
CA ALA A 24 1.21 15.20 -10.58
C ALA A 24 1.26 16.65 -10.08
N GLU A 25 0.57 16.88 -8.96
CA GLU A 25 0.59 18.18 -8.27
C GLU A 25 2.01 18.53 -7.80
N PRO A 26 2.41 19.81 -7.86
CA PRO A 26 3.75 20.22 -7.42
C PRO A 26 4.06 19.85 -5.97
N GLU A 27 3.07 19.98 -5.08
CA GLU A 27 3.18 19.65 -3.67
C GLU A 27 3.56 18.18 -3.45
N TYR A 28 2.95 17.28 -4.21
CA TYR A 28 3.25 15.85 -4.14
C TYR A 28 4.70 15.55 -4.57
N ILE A 29 5.19 16.21 -5.62
CA ILE A 29 6.59 16.05 -6.06
C ILE A 29 7.57 16.57 -5.00
N ILE A 30 7.25 17.68 -4.33
CA ILE A 30 8.05 18.22 -3.23
C ILE A 30 8.08 17.24 -2.05
N GLN A 31 6.93 16.67 -1.70
CA GLN A 31 6.85 15.64 -0.65
C GLN A 31 7.69 14.40 -0.98
N LEU A 32 7.65 13.92 -2.23
CA LEU A 32 8.51 12.81 -2.66
C LEU A 32 9.99 13.15 -2.57
N ALA A 33 10.38 14.37 -2.94
CA ALA A 33 11.77 14.81 -2.83
C ALA A 33 12.24 14.84 -1.36
N HIS A 34 11.40 15.33 -0.45
CA HIS A 34 11.68 15.32 0.99
C HIS A 34 11.79 13.90 1.55
N LEU A 35 10.90 13.00 1.14
CA LEU A 35 10.94 11.59 1.56
C LEU A 35 12.25 10.92 1.13
N VAL A 36 12.67 11.13 -0.12
CA VAL A 36 13.94 10.58 -0.63
C VAL A 36 15.13 11.19 0.11
N GLU A 37 15.15 12.51 0.34
CA GLU A 37 16.23 13.16 1.08
C GLU A 37 16.34 12.62 2.52
N GLU A 38 15.22 12.44 3.21
CA GLU A 38 15.20 11.87 4.56
C GLU A 38 15.78 10.46 4.57
N ARG A 39 15.41 9.59 3.62
CA ARG A 39 15.96 8.23 3.55
C ARG A 39 17.44 8.20 3.26
N ILE A 40 17.93 9.07 2.37
CA ILE A 40 19.35 9.16 2.11
C ILE A 40 20.08 9.64 3.35
N ARG A 41 19.53 10.65 4.04
CA ARG A 41 20.09 11.19 5.29
C ARG A 41 20.17 10.13 6.39
N GLU A 42 19.10 9.36 6.61
CA GLU A 42 19.09 8.25 7.57
C GLU A 42 20.22 7.22 7.29
N ILE A 43 20.49 6.94 6.02
CA ILE A 43 21.55 6.00 5.63
C ILE A 43 22.93 6.61 5.84
N THR A 44 23.14 7.87 5.42
CA THR A 44 24.42 8.56 5.59
C THR A 44 24.75 8.86 7.05
N ASP A 45 23.73 9.08 7.89
CA ASP A 45 23.91 9.31 9.32
C ASP A 45 24.35 8.02 10.03
N ARG A 46 23.90 6.86 9.54
CA ARG A 46 24.32 5.54 10.03
C ARG A 46 25.72 5.15 9.55
N ASP A 47 26.04 5.44 8.29
CA ASP A 47 27.37 5.20 7.74
C ASP A 47 27.85 6.40 6.91
N PRO A 48 28.59 7.34 7.53
CA PRO A 48 29.14 8.51 6.84
C PRO A 48 30.19 8.18 5.78
N ARG A 49 30.74 6.95 5.77
CA ARG A 49 31.74 6.53 4.78
C ARG A 49 31.06 6.11 3.47
N LEU A 50 29.75 5.87 3.50
CA LEU A 50 28.95 5.60 2.33
C LEU A 50 28.80 6.90 1.52
N GLY A 51 29.50 6.99 0.38
CA GLY A 51 29.34 8.13 -0.52
C GLY A 51 27.88 8.32 -0.95
N LEU A 52 27.48 9.56 -1.22
CA LEU A 52 26.10 9.97 -1.49
C LEU A 52 25.39 9.10 -2.55
N THR A 53 26.10 8.78 -3.64
CA THR A 53 25.55 7.94 -4.73
C THR A 53 25.18 6.55 -4.24
N ARG A 54 26.01 5.92 -3.40
CA ARG A 54 25.73 4.59 -2.85
C ARG A 54 24.59 4.65 -1.84
N ALA A 55 24.52 5.71 -1.03
CA ALA A 55 23.42 5.93 -0.11
C ALA A 55 22.09 6.14 -0.87
N ALA A 56 22.09 6.87 -1.99
CA ALA A 56 20.91 7.03 -2.84
C ALA A 56 20.44 5.71 -3.46
N VAL A 57 21.37 4.89 -3.97
CA VAL A 57 21.03 3.54 -4.47
C VAL A 57 20.47 2.67 -3.35
N MET A 58 21.07 2.70 -2.16
CA MET A 58 20.60 1.93 -1.00
C MET A 58 19.21 2.40 -0.54
N ALA A 59 18.94 3.71 -0.54
CA ALA A 59 17.61 4.26 -0.25
C ALA A 59 16.58 3.74 -1.25
N GLY A 60 16.90 3.76 -2.55
CA GLY A 60 16.05 3.20 -3.59
C GLY A 60 15.76 1.71 -3.40
N MET A 61 16.79 0.92 -3.05
CA MET A 61 16.63 -0.52 -2.76
C MET A 61 15.72 -0.79 -1.56
N ILE A 62 15.89 -0.03 -0.48
CA ILE A 62 15.05 -0.17 0.73
C ILE A 62 13.60 0.19 0.42
N MET A 63 13.37 1.29 -0.30
CA MET A 63 12.01 1.71 -0.69
C MET A 63 11.35 0.68 -1.62
N ALA A 64 12.10 0.12 -2.57
CA ALA A 64 11.59 -0.93 -3.45
C ALA A 64 11.21 -2.20 -2.67
N ASP A 65 12.06 -2.66 -1.75
CA ASP A 65 11.75 -3.82 -0.89
C ASP A 65 10.50 -3.58 -0.03
N GLN A 66 10.36 -2.37 0.53
CA GLN A 66 9.15 -2.00 1.27
C GLN A 66 7.89 -2.06 0.42
N ILE A 67 7.93 -1.56 -0.82
CA ILE A 67 6.80 -1.64 -1.75
C ILE A 67 6.44 -3.11 -2.03
N MET A 68 7.43 -3.94 -2.37
CA MET A 68 7.21 -5.37 -2.62
C MET A 68 6.65 -6.09 -1.39
N SER A 69 7.10 -5.74 -0.19
CA SER A 69 6.58 -6.29 1.07
C SER A 69 5.12 -5.87 1.31
N LEU A 70 4.79 -4.61 1.03
CA LEU A 70 3.42 -4.09 1.15
C LEU A 70 2.48 -4.75 0.15
N GLU A 71 2.89 -4.93 -1.11
CA GLU A 71 2.10 -5.63 -2.13
C GLU A 71 1.76 -7.06 -1.70
N LYS A 72 2.75 -7.81 -1.20
CA LYS A 72 2.53 -9.16 -0.64
C LYS A 72 1.55 -9.16 0.52
N LYS A 73 1.64 -8.18 1.42
CA LYS A 73 0.70 -8.03 2.55
C LYS A 73 -0.71 -7.74 2.06
N VAL A 74 -0.87 -6.87 1.06
CA VAL A 74 -2.18 -6.58 0.46
C VAL A 74 -2.77 -7.85 -0.17
N GLU A 75 -1.98 -8.61 -0.92
CA GLU A 75 -2.42 -9.89 -1.50
C GLU A 75 -2.84 -10.88 -0.41
N GLN A 76 -2.05 -11.02 0.65
CA GLN A 76 -2.39 -11.88 1.78
C GLN A 76 -3.70 -11.44 2.46
N LEU A 77 -3.86 -10.15 2.76
CA LEU A 77 -5.06 -9.61 3.40
C LEU A 77 -6.30 -9.78 2.53
N THR A 78 -6.18 -9.57 1.21
CA THR A 78 -7.29 -9.78 0.28
C THR A 78 -7.68 -11.26 0.19
N SER A 79 -6.72 -12.18 0.26
CA SER A 79 -6.97 -13.63 0.35
C SER A 79 -7.73 -13.98 1.64
N GLN A 80 -7.25 -13.51 2.80
CA GLN A 80 -7.92 -13.70 4.09
C GLN A 80 -9.34 -13.12 4.11
N LEU A 81 -9.55 -11.96 3.47
CA LEU A 81 -10.87 -11.35 3.36
C LEU A 81 -11.83 -12.21 2.52
N LYS A 82 -11.35 -12.82 1.42
CA LYS A 82 -12.16 -13.74 0.61
C LYS A 82 -12.51 -15.00 1.39
N GLU A 83 -11.56 -15.56 2.14
CA GLU A 83 -11.78 -16.76 2.95
C GLU A 83 -12.78 -16.51 4.09
N THR A 84 -12.64 -15.38 4.79
CA THR A 84 -13.59 -14.97 5.84
C THR A 84 -14.98 -14.69 5.30
N GLN A 85 -15.11 -14.12 4.10
CA GLN A 85 -16.40 -13.97 3.43
C GLN A 85 -17.01 -15.32 3.05
N ALA A 86 -16.21 -16.25 2.53
CA ALA A 86 -16.68 -17.59 2.16
C ALA A 86 -17.14 -18.40 3.38
N THR A 87 -16.40 -18.34 4.49
CA THR A 87 -16.79 -18.99 5.76
C THR A 87 -18.05 -18.36 6.34
N LYS A 88 -18.15 -17.03 6.34
CA LYS A 88 -19.38 -16.31 6.77
C LYS A 88 -20.59 -16.71 5.92
N ALA A 89 -20.44 -16.80 4.59
CA ALA A 89 -21.51 -17.24 3.72
C ALA A 89 -21.95 -18.67 4.04
N LYS A 90 -21.01 -19.61 4.24
CA LYS A 90 -21.31 -20.99 4.66
C LYS A 90 -22.08 -21.00 5.99
N MET A 91 -21.59 -20.31 7.02
CA MET A 91 -22.25 -20.23 8.32
C MET A 91 -23.67 -19.62 8.22
N GLN A 92 -23.87 -18.60 7.40
CA GLN A 92 -25.19 -18.01 7.16
C GLN A 92 -26.16 -19.00 6.53
N THR A 93 -25.71 -19.80 5.56
CA THR A 93 -26.53 -20.83 4.94
C THR A 93 -26.91 -21.95 5.92
N GLU A 94 -25.97 -22.38 6.77
CA GLU A 94 -26.24 -23.37 7.81
C GLU A 94 -27.22 -22.85 8.87
N LEU A 95 -27.04 -21.60 9.32
CA LEU A 95 -27.96 -20.95 10.24
C LEU A 95 -29.37 -20.84 9.65
N ALA A 96 -29.49 -20.45 8.37
CA ALA A 96 -30.76 -20.38 7.68
C ALA A 96 -31.44 -21.76 7.59
N ARG A 97 -30.68 -22.81 7.26
CA ARG A 97 -31.16 -24.19 7.23
C ARG A 97 -31.62 -24.68 8.61
N ALA A 98 -30.82 -24.46 9.65
CA ALA A 98 -31.14 -24.83 11.03
C ALA A 98 -32.42 -24.14 11.52
N LYS A 99 -32.54 -22.83 11.28
CA LYS A 99 -33.76 -22.06 11.61
C LYS A 99 -34.99 -22.59 10.86
N ALA A 100 -34.86 -22.93 9.57
CA ALA A 100 -35.96 -23.50 8.79
C ALA A 100 -36.41 -24.87 9.31
N ILE A 101 -35.48 -25.74 9.70
CA ILE A 101 -35.79 -27.05 10.29
C ILE A 101 -36.49 -26.88 11.64
N ALA A 102 -35.97 -26.00 12.51
CA ALA A 102 -36.58 -25.70 13.81
C ALA A 102 -38.01 -25.17 13.65
N ALA A 103 -38.24 -24.25 12.71
CA ALA A 103 -39.56 -23.72 12.40
C ALA A 103 -40.55 -24.80 11.90
N LYS A 104 -40.10 -25.73 11.05
CA LYS A 104 -40.92 -26.87 10.59
C LYS A 104 -41.27 -27.82 11.74
N ARG A 105 -40.33 -28.11 12.65
CA ARG A 105 -40.56 -28.94 13.85
C ARG A 105 -41.55 -28.28 14.82
N ALA A 106 -41.44 -26.97 15.03
CA ALA A 106 -42.36 -26.22 15.90
C ALA A 106 -43.81 -26.23 15.39
N LYS A 107 -44.01 -26.14 14.06
CA LYS A 107 -45.36 -26.21 13.45
C LYS A 107 -45.98 -27.61 13.53
N ARG A 108 -45.18 -28.69 13.43
CA ARG A 108 -45.67 -30.07 13.57
C ARG A 108 -46.08 -30.43 15.01
N ARG A 109 -45.52 -29.77 16.01
CA ARG A 109 -45.82 -30.01 17.44
C ARG A 109 -47.09 -29.30 17.94
N ARG A 110 -47.66 -28.39 17.14
CA ARG A 110 -48.88 -27.62 17.47
C ARG A 110 -50.15 -28.15 16.77
N ARG A 111 -50.03 -29.22 15.98
CA ARG A 111 -51.14 -30.02 15.46
C ARG A 111 -51.24 -31.29 16.29
#